data_AF-A0A0S2TGG5-F1
#
_entry.id   AF-A0A0S2TGG5-F1
#
_cell.length_a   1.000
_cell.length_b   1.000
_cell.length_c   1.000
_cell.angle_alpha   90.00
_cell.angle_beta   90.00
_cell.angle_gamma   90.00
#
_symmetry.space_group_name_H-M   'P 1'
#
loop_
_entity.id
_entity.type
_entity.pdbx_description
1 polymer ?
#
loop_
_entity_poly.entity_id
_entity_poly.type
_entity_poly.pdbx_seq_one_letter_code
_entity_poly.pdbx_strand_id
1 'polypeptide(L)'
;MSATLENTLQALKKKIEQSGDLPVFSASVNHICAVSSDPDADVMALSQGVLKDANLSIKLLRLANSPYYNRSGGKVGVVSRAIVLLGFETVKNLSLTMKFIESFQNEHPSIDMDKLLVRAYITAGFVRDLAIKIGVKDAEETYTCALLHDLGEIAVANYLPHKYIEIAELNKQGDNDPDSNEKQVLGGSMQKIGSELAASWDFSSHIVATMNSEPFKITGQITKPLELNKVLTSLASSLVGALYSAHPSEASSTRELMVDLAQATGMRLNSIEASLSDSFKMSCDLATTYGLPAKKLMPVIAETDDEGRDKLASQFSFYVSNQIASQPTPVGTQPSSAAAPRQNSALADAAAADQDQVAQPTARDAEGVVDQGLQLQYIQDITSLITDGSKLNTVLIKALEGIHVAAAFPRVVLCLLGMDRKQYSGRIAIGTDKELMKEYFSRAVNPTNDIFARVLVEGTDILVENSRDERWKGVLPNKFHTQIGARSFVVAPLRSGAKPIGFVYADKAHSRYPISSAQHRAFIQFIAQARLAFQTCR
;
A
#
# COMPACT_ATOMS: atom_id res chain seq x y z
N MET A 1 -19.44 -36.27 12.27
CA MET A 1 -18.27 -37.04 11.79
C MET A 1 -17.05 -36.19 12.09
N SER A 2 -15.98 -36.75 12.66
CA SER A 2 -14.73 -35.99 12.85
C SER A 2 -14.19 -35.53 11.49
N ALA A 3 -13.69 -34.30 11.41
CA ALA A 3 -13.07 -33.80 10.18
C ALA A 3 -11.70 -34.44 10.01
N THR A 4 -11.41 -34.99 8.82
CA THR A 4 -10.05 -35.42 8.46
C THR A 4 -9.26 -34.24 7.93
N LEU A 5 -7.93 -34.23 8.18
CA LEU A 5 -7.02 -33.22 7.63
C LEU A 5 -7.16 -33.10 6.11
N GLU A 6 -7.27 -34.23 5.42
CA GLU A 6 -7.43 -34.28 3.97
C GLU A 6 -8.69 -33.55 3.48
N ASN A 7 -9.84 -33.76 4.13
CA ASN A 7 -11.08 -33.06 3.78
C ASN A 7 -10.94 -31.54 4.02
N THR A 8 -10.26 -31.12 5.09
CA THR A 8 -10.00 -29.70 5.37
C THR A 8 -9.06 -29.09 4.32
N LEU A 9 -7.99 -29.79 3.93
CA LEU A 9 -7.05 -29.34 2.88
C LEU A 9 -7.73 -29.27 1.50
N GLN A 10 -8.56 -30.24 1.14
CA GLN A 10 -9.34 -30.20 -0.11
C GLN A 10 -10.33 -29.03 -0.12
N ALA A 11 -11.00 -28.76 1.02
CA ALA A 11 -11.89 -27.60 1.15
C ALA A 11 -11.15 -26.27 1.03
N LEU A 12 -9.96 -26.14 1.64
CA LEU A 12 -9.09 -24.97 1.52
C LEU A 12 -8.64 -24.77 0.07
N LYS A 13 -8.04 -25.78 -0.57
CA LYS A 13 -7.55 -25.70 -1.96
C LYS A 13 -8.68 -25.28 -2.92
N LYS A 14 -9.85 -25.89 -2.80
CA LYS A 14 -11.03 -25.52 -3.60
C LYS A 14 -11.49 -24.07 -3.36
N LYS A 15 -11.46 -23.59 -2.11
CA LYS A 15 -11.80 -22.20 -1.76
C LYS A 15 -10.80 -21.20 -2.35
N ILE A 16 -9.52 -21.52 -2.28
CA ILE A 16 -8.38 -20.77 -2.83
C ILE A 16 -8.47 -20.68 -4.36
N GLU A 17 -8.69 -21.81 -5.03
CA GLU A 17 -8.92 -21.86 -6.49
C GLU A 17 -10.15 -21.02 -6.92
N GLN A 18 -11.18 -20.95 -6.08
CA GLN A 18 -12.41 -20.19 -6.33
C GLN A 18 -12.26 -18.68 -6.08
N SER A 19 -11.43 -18.24 -5.14
CA SER A 19 -11.14 -16.81 -4.94
C SER A 19 -10.23 -16.25 -6.03
N GLY A 20 -9.48 -17.11 -6.73
CA GLY A 20 -8.52 -16.72 -7.75
C GLY A 20 -7.18 -16.23 -7.19
N ASP A 21 -7.00 -16.26 -5.87
CA ASP A 21 -5.81 -15.75 -5.19
C ASP A 21 -4.96 -16.89 -4.55
N LEU A 22 -3.68 -16.88 -4.94
CA LEU A 22 -2.56 -17.78 -4.59
C LEU A 22 -2.79 -19.29 -4.78
N PRO A 23 -2.32 -19.81 -5.93
CA PRO A 23 -0.92 -20.24 -5.95
C PRO A 23 -0.09 -19.66 -7.11
N VAL A 24 1.13 -19.16 -6.90
CA VAL A 24 1.73 -18.49 -5.74
C VAL A 24 2.37 -17.21 -6.26
N PHE A 25 2.32 -16.14 -5.44
CA PHE A 25 2.67 -14.73 -5.69
C PHE A 25 2.87 -14.33 -7.16
N SER A 26 2.04 -13.40 -7.66
CA SER A 26 1.97 -13.01 -9.08
C SER A 26 3.30 -13.02 -9.84
N ALA A 27 3.27 -13.28 -11.16
CA ALA A 27 4.49 -13.37 -11.99
C ALA A 27 5.51 -12.23 -11.78
N SER A 28 5.05 -11.02 -11.41
CA SER A 28 5.89 -9.91 -10.97
C SER A 28 6.69 -10.19 -9.70
N VAL A 29 6.09 -10.75 -8.66
CA VAL A 29 6.78 -11.14 -7.40
C VAL A 29 7.74 -12.30 -7.64
N ASN A 30 7.34 -13.36 -8.33
CA ASN A 30 8.25 -14.47 -8.61
C ASN A 30 9.46 -14.02 -9.45
N HIS A 31 9.26 -13.10 -10.39
CA HIS A 31 10.36 -12.44 -11.10
C HIS A 31 11.22 -11.55 -10.20
N ILE A 32 10.62 -10.78 -9.28
CA ILE A 32 11.35 -9.98 -8.29
C ILE A 32 12.17 -10.88 -7.36
N CYS A 33 11.61 -11.98 -6.86
CA CYS A 33 12.32 -12.95 -6.02
C CYS A 33 13.49 -13.59 -6.77
N ALA A 34 13.30 -13.99 -8.04
CA ALA A 34 14.36 -14.54 -8.87
C ALA A 34 15.50 -13.53 -9.11
N VAL A 35 15.17 -12.29 -9.48
CA VAL A 35 16.15 -11.23 -9.75
C VAL A 35 16.84 -10.75 -8.47
N SER A 36 16.13 -10.61 -7.35
CA SER A 36 16.73 -10.23 -6.05
C SER A 36 17.56 -11.34 -5.39
N SER A 37 17.47 -12.58 -5.87
CA SER A 37 18.30 -13.71 -5.40
C SER A 37 19.45 -14.06 -6.35
N ASP A 38 19.59 -13.35 -7.47
CA ASP A 38 20.73 -13.46 -8.39
C ASP A 38 21.81 -12.42 -8.01
N PRO A 39 23.03 -12.84 -7.61
CA PRO A 39 24.09 -11.93 -7.19
C PRO A 39 24.65 -11.05 -8.33
N ASP A 40 24.43 -11.41 -9.60
CA ASP A 40 24.87 -10.65 -10.76
C ASP A 40 23.76 -9.74 -11.34
N ALA A 41 22.60 -9.63 -10.66
CA ALA A 41 21.46 -8.87 -11.14
C ALA A 41 21.66 -7.34 -11.12
N ASP A 42 21.38 -6.69 -12.26
CA ASP A 42 21.36 -5.23 -12.35
C ASP A 42 20.04 -4.62 -11.83
N VAL A 43 20.15 -3.38 -11.32
CA VAL A 43 19.05 -2.53 -10.86
C VAL A 43 17.97 -2.39 -11.93
N MET A 44 18.32 -2.40 -13.21
CA MET A 44 17.35 -2.30 -14.31
C MET A 44 16.47 -3.55 -14.43
N ALA A 45 16.99 -4.75 -14.16
CA ALA A 45 16.18 -5.98 -14.18
C ALA A 45 15.11 -5.94 -13.09
N LEU A 46 15.51 -5.61 -11.86
CA LEU A 46 14.59 -5.48 -10.73
C LEU A 46 13.60 -4.31 -10.94
N SER A 47 14.07 -3.19 -11.50
CA SER A 47 13.22 -2.05 -11.84
C SER A 47 12.16 -2.40 -12.89
N GLN A 48 12.45 -3.28 -13.86
CA GLN A 48 11.46 -3.74 -14.83
C GLN A 48 10.40 -4.65 -14.19
N GLY A 49 10.78 -5.49 -13.22
CA GLY A 49 9.83 -6.28 -12.42
C GLY A 49 8.87 -5.39 -11.62
N VAL A 50 9.41 -4.41 -10.91
CA VAL A 50 8.61 -3.45 -10.11
C VAL A 50 7.73 -2.56 -10.99
N LEU A 51 8.22 -2.04 -12.11
CA LEU A 51 7.47 -1.13 -12.99
C LEU A 51 6.26 -1.79 -13.69
N LYS A 52 6.19 -3.13 -13.73
CA LYS A 52 5.01 -3.86 -14.22
C LYS A 52 3.83 -3.80 -13.23
N ASP A 53 4.08 -3.58 -11.93
CA ASP A 53 3.06 -3.37 -10.92
C ASP A 53 3.08 -1.90 -10.45
N ALA A 54 2.10 -1.12 -10.92
CA ALA A 54 2.00 0.30 -10.59
C ALA A 54 1.71 0.55 -9.10
N ASN A 55 1.03 -0.38 -8.41
CA ASN A 55 0.76 -0.27 -6.98
C ASN A 55 2.06 -0.46 -6.19
N LEU A 56 2.80 -1.52 -6.51
CA LEU A 56 4.13 -1.79 -5.95
C LEU A 56 5.10 -0.64 -6.22
N SER A 57 5.10 -0.07 -7.43
CA SER A 57 5.92 1.10 -7.79
C SER A 57 5.61 2.32 -6.91
N ILE A 58 4.34 2.64 -6.67
CA ILE A 58 3.91 3.74 -5.80
C ILE A 58 4.30 3.46 -4.35
N LYS A 59 4.03 2.24 -3.86
CA LYS A 59 4.32 1.84 -2.49
C LYS A 59 5.85 1.81 -2.23
N LEU A 60 6.67 1.34 -3.18
CA LEU A 60 8.13 1.39 -3.12
C LEU A 60 8.67 2.82 -3.12
N LEU A 61 8.10 3.73 -3.92
CA LEU A 61 8.47 5.15 -3.89
C LEU A 61 8.12 5.79 -2.55
N ARG A 62 6.98 5.45 -1.93
CA ARG A 62 6.64 5.91 -0.57
C ARG A 62 7.65 5.39 0.46
N LEU A 63 8.00 4.10 0.38
CA LEU A 63 9.01 3.47 1.23
C LEU A 63 10.36 4.19 1.14
N ALA A 64 10.84 4.45 -0.07
CA ALA A 64 12.09 5.17 -0.32
C ALA A 64 12.06 6.65 0.08
N ASN A 65 10.90 7.21 0.44
CA ASN A 65 10.77 8.53 1.02
C ASN A 65 10.41 8.52 2.51
N SER A 66 10.36 7.35 3.18
CA SER A 66 10.09 7.29 4.61
C SER A 66 11.25 7.91 5.42
N PRO A 67 11.00 8.48 6.61
CA PRO A 67 12.05 9.07 7.44
C PRO A 67 13.18 8.10 7.79
N TYR A 68 12.88 6.80 7.85
CA TYR A 68 13.85 5.75 8.15
C TYR A 68 14.93 5.63 7.06
N TYR A 69 14.51 5.51 5.79
CA TYR A 69 15.39 5.31 4.63
C TYR A 69 15.91 6.62 4.04
N ASN A 70 15.14 7.72 4.12
CA ASN A 70 15.47 9.00 3.51
C ASN A 70 15.74 10.09 4.58
N ARG A 71 16.68 9.81 5.48
CA ARG A 71 17.08 10.73 6.57
C ARG A 71 17.59 12.10 6.07
N SER A 72 18.06 12.16 4.83
CA SER A 72 18.53 13.38 4.17
C SER A 72 17.43 14.18 3.46
N GLY A 73 16.18 13.70 3.45
CA GLY A 73 15.00 14.42 2.95
C GLY A 73 14.95 14.66 1.44
N GLY A 74 15.82 14.02 0.67
CA GLY A 74 15.91 14.23 -0.79
C GLY A 74 14.85 13.44 -1.54
N LYS A 75 13.89 14.11 -2.19
CA LYS A 75 12.74 13.47 -2.84
C LYS A 75 13.14 12.39 -3.85
N VAL A 76 12.78 11.13 -3.58
CA VAL A 76 12.97 9.99 -4.48
C VAL A 76 11.75 9.85 -5.38
N GLY A 77 11.90 10.13 -6.68
CA GLY A 77 10.81 10.11 -7.65
C GLY A 77 10.86 9.01 -8.71
N VAL A 78 11.85 8.10 -8.67
CA VAL A 78 12.09 7.08 -9.70
C VAL A 78 12.39 5.72 -9.05
N VAL A 79 11.77 4.66 -9.57
CA VAL A 79 11.87 3.28 -9.04
C VAL A 79 13.32 2.79 -8.95
N SER A 80 14.15 3.00 -9.97
CA SER A 80 15.58 2.62 -9.92
C SER A 80 16.34 3.29 -8.78
N ARG A 81 16.08 4.58 -8.50
CA ARG A 81 16.68 5.29 -7.36
C ARG A 81 16.14 4.79 -6.01
N ALA A 82 14.87 4.37 -5.96
CA ALA A 82 14.31 3.71 -4.78
C ALA A 82 14.99 2.37 -4.52
N ILE A 83 15.19 1.54 -5.54
CA ILE A 83 15.92 0.26 -5.44
C ILE A 83 17.35 0.48 -4.93
N VAL A 84 18.08 1.46 -5.47
CA VAL A 84 19.45 1.79 -5.01
C VAL A 84 19.49 2.27 -3.55
N LEU A 85 18.47 3.00 -3.09
CA LEU A 85 18.40 3.48 -1.70
C LEU A 85 17.98 2.39 -0.70
N LEU A 86 17.11 1.47 -1.13
CA LEU A 86 16.48 0.47 -0.27
C LEU A 86 17.21 -0.88 -0.26
N GLY A 87 17.91 -1.22 -1.35
CA GLY A 87 18.45 -2.55 -1.60
C GLY A 87 17.43 -3.52 -2.20
N PHE A 88 17.94 -4.54 -2.90
CA PHE A 88 17.15 -5.55 -3.62
C PHE A 88 16.34 -6.44 -2.66
N GLU A 89 16.91 -6.71 -1.49
CA GLU A 89 16.30 -7.38 -0.33
C GLU A 89 15.04 -6.67 0.15
N THR A 90 15.15 -5.39 0.51
CA THR A 90 14.00 -4.57 0.95
C THR A 90 12.90 -4.56 -0.11
N VAL A 91 13.25 -4.48 -1.40
CA VAL A 91 12.27 -4.53 -2.51
C VAL A 91 11.59 -5.89 -2.61
N LYS A 92 12.32 -7.00 -2.41
CA LYS A 92 11.80 -8.38 -2.40
C LYS A 92 10.81 -8.56 -1.25
N ASN A 93 11.20 -8.24 -0.02
CA ASN A 93 10.34 -8.33 1.16
C ASN A 93 9.10 -7.44 1.06
N LEU A 94 9.27 -6.23 0.51
CA LEU A 94 8.16 -5.32 0.22
C LEU A 94 7.13 -5.98 -0.71
N SER A 95 7.61 -6.61 -1.78
CA SER A 95 6.77 -7.23 -2.81
C SER A 95 6.05 -8.48 -2.28
N LEU A 96 6.77 -9.33 -1.53
CA LEU A 96 6.23 -10.52 -0.86
C LEU A 96 5.12 -10.14 0.12
N THR A 97 5.41 -9.27 1.07
CA THR A 97 4.47 -8.92 2.14
C THR A 97 3.26 -8.14 1.61
N MET A 98 3.41 -7.29 0.59
CA MET A 98 2.25 -6.68 -0.06
C MET A 98 1.31 -7.70 -0.68
N LYS A 99 1.86 -8.70 -1.37
CA LYS A 99 1.04 -9.69 -2.07
C LYS A 99 0.47 -10.73 -1.11
N PHE A 100 1.19 -11.06 -0.05
CA PHE A 100 0.64 -11.79 1.10
C PHE A 100 -0.59 -11.08 1.69
N ILE A 101 -0.50 -9.79 1.97
CA ILE A 101 -1.63 -9.00 2.51
C ILE A 101 -2.76 -8.82 1.48
N GLU A 102 -2.45 -8.61 0.20
CA GLU A 102 -3.46 -8.46 -0.87
C GLU A 102 -4.29 -9.74 -1.09
N SER A 103 -3.71 -10.92 -0.83
CA SER A 103 -4.35 -12.24 -1.01
C SER A 103 -5.21 -12.72 0.17
N PHE A 104 -5.23 -11.99 1.31
CA PHE A 104 -6.07 -12.31 2.46
C PHE A 104 -6.89 -11.08 2.85
N GLN A 105 -8.20 -11.13 2.63
CA GLN A 105 -9.07 -9.95 2.73
C GLN A 105 -10.09 -10.10 3.86
N ASN A 106 -10.52 -8.99 4.44
CA ASN A 106 -11.54 -8.96 5.50
C ASN A 106 -12.95 -9.24 4.92
N GLU A 107 -13.23 -10.48 4.52
CA GLU A 107 -14.57 -10.90 4.07
C GLU A 107 -15.55 -11.15 5.24
N HIS A 108 -15.03 -11.36 6.46
CA HIS A 108 -15.82 -11.80 7.62
C HIS A 108 -15.69 -10.85 8.83
N PRO A 109 -16.72 -10.04 9.16
CA PRO A 109 -16.66 -9.04 10.24
C PRO A 109 -16.33 -9.56 11.63
N SER A 110 -16.55 -10.86 11.89
CA SER A 110 -16.26 -11.52 13.17
C SER A 110 -14.78 -11.89 13.36
N ILE A 111 -13.97 -11.78 12.30
CA ILE A 111 -12.56 -12.19 12.27
C ILE A 111 -11.71 -10.97 11.96
N ASP A 112 -10.73 -10.67 12.82
CA ASP A 112 -9.81 -9.55 12.61
C ASP A 112 -8.61 -10.00 11.76
N MET A 113 -8.80 -10.12 10.44
CA MET A 113 -7.72 -10.56 9.53
C MET A 113 -6.54 -9.58 9.54
N ASP A 114 -6.81 -8.27 9.63
CA ASP A 114 -5.77 -7.24 9.78
C ASP A 114 -4.80 -7.58 10.92
N LYS A 115 -5.32 -8.06 12.05
CA LYS A 115 -4.53 -8.42 13.23
C LYS A 115 -3.63 -9.64 13.00
N LEU A 116 -4.12 -10.66 12.30
CA LEU A 116 -3.31 -11.83 11.94
C LEU A 116 -2.19 -11.46 10.95
N LEU A 117 -2.52 -10.62 9.95
CA LEU A 117 -1.56 -10.14 8.96
C LEU A 117 -0.52 -9.18 9.58
N VAL A 118 -0.93 -8.33 10.52
CA VAL A 118 -0.04 -7.50 11.36
C VAL A 118 0.92 -8.38 12.17
N ARG A 119 0.43 -9.45 12.81
CA ARG A 119 1.27 -10.38 13.58
C ARG A 119 2.34 -11.00 12.69
N ALA A 120 1.95 -11.64 11.58
CA ALA A 120 2.88 -12.24 10.63
C ALA A 120 3.91 -11.23 10.09
N TYR A 121 3.48 -10.00 9.75
CA TYR A 121 4.37 -8.96 9.26
C TYR A 121 5.41 -8.50 10.30
N ILE A 122 4.99 -8.26 11.55
CA ILE A 122 5.90 -7.86 12.65
C ILE A 122 6.88 -9.00 12.97
N THR A 123 6.39 -10.24 13.05
CA THR A 123 7.22 -11.44 13.25
C THR A 123 8.29 -11.54 12.16
N ALA A 124 7.92 -11.35 10.89
CA ALA A 124 8.88 -11.36 9.79
C ALA A 124 9.94 -10.26 9.90
N GLY A 125 9.53 -9.03 10.18
CA GLY A 125 10.46 -7.91 10.39
C GLY A 125 11.45 -8.16 11.53
N PHE A 126 10.95 -8.67 12.67
CA PHE A 126 11.75 -8.97 13.85
C PHE A 126 12.73 -10.13 13.63
N VAL A 127 12.28 -11.23 13.04
CA VAL A 127 13.13 -12.40 12.74
C VAL A 127 14.25 -12.04 11.76
N ARG A 128 13.98 -11.18 10.77
CA ARG A 128 15.01 -10.66 9.85
C ARG A 128 16.04 -9.76 10.53
N ASP A 129 15.61 -8.87 11.42
CA ASP A 129 16.52 -8.00 12.18
C ASP A 129 17.45 -8.82 13.10
N LEU A 130 16.93 -9.87 13.75
CA LEU A 130 17.75 -10.86 14.48
C LEU A 130 18.73 -11.58 13.55
N ALA A 131 18.26 -12.07 12.40
CA ALA A 131 19.08 -12.80 11.42
C ALA A 131 20.25 -11.95 10.89
N ILE A 132 20.01 -10.66 10.61
CA ILE A 132 21.07 -9.71 10.22
C ILE A 132 22.07 -9.50 11.36
N LYS A 133 21.59 -9.30 12.60
CA LYS A 133 22.44 -9.03 13.78
C LYS A 133 23.36 -10.19 14.16
N ILE A 134 22.98 -11.44 13.87
CA ILE A 134 23.82 -12.63 14.08
C ILE A 134 24.58 -13.08 12.82
N GLY A 135 24.42 -12.39 11.69
CA GLY A 135 25.15 -12.68 10.44
C GLY A 135 24.67 -13.92 9.70
N VAL A 136 23.36 -14.23 9.71
CA VAL A 136 22.78 -15.26 8.84
C VAL A 136 23.01 -14.89 7.38
N LYS A 137 23.53 -15.84 6.59
CA LYS A 137 23.89 -15.61 5.18
C LYS A 137 22.70 -15.22 4.29
N ASP A 138 21.52 -15.78 4.57
CA ASP A 138 20.28 -15.52 3.84
C ASP A 138 19.18 -15.10 4.82
N ALA A 139 19.25 -13.86 5.30
CA ALA A 139 18.23 -13.27 6.17
C ALA A 139 16.86 -13.08 5.47
N GLU A 140 16.81 -13.21 4.14
CA GLU A 140 15.62 -13.02 3.30
C GLU A 140 14.80 -14.30 3.21
N GLU A 141 15.46 -15.46 3.11
CA GLU A 141 14.78 -16.74 3.35
C GLU A 141 14.25 -16.80 4.79
N THR A 142 15.03 -16.37 5.78
CA THR A 142 14.60 -16.27 7.18
C THR A 142 13.39 -15.32 7.37
N TYR A 143 13.33 -14.19 6.65
CA TYR A 143 12.13 -13.33 6.59
C TYR A 143 10.92 -14.08 6.00
N THR A 144 11.12 -14.82 4.93
CA THR A 144 10.06 -15.56 4.23
C THR A 144 9.51 -16.70 5.09
N CYS A 145 10.39 -17.45 5.78
CA CYS A 145 10.02 -18.44 6.79
C CYS A 145 9.12 -17.84 7.88
N ALA A 146 9.48 -16.66 8.39
CA ALA A 146 8.73 -15.98 9.44
C ALA A 146 7.38 -15.43 8.97
N LEU A 147 7.31 -14.85 7.77
CA LEU A 147 6.08 -14.33 7.18
C LEU A 147 5.05 -15.45 6.93
N LEU A 148 5.52 -16.63 6.53
CA LEU A 148 4.66 -17.78 6.22
C LEU A 148 4.40 -18.69 7.43
N HIS A 149 5.07 -18.52 8.57
CA HIS A 149 4.94 -19.42 9.73
C HIS A 149 3.48 -19.64 10.15
N ASP A 150 2.69 -18.56 10.20
CA ASP A 150 1.28 -18.58 10.60
C ASP A 150 0.30 -18.78 9.42
N LEU A 151 0.78 -19.13 8.22
CA LEU A 151 -0.03 -19.22 6.99
C LEU A 151 -1.26 -20.11 7.16
N GLY A 152 -1.16 -21.20 7.91
CA GLY A 152 -2.28 -22.11 8.13
C GLY A 152 -3.43 -21.49 8.93
N GLU A 153 -3.12 -20.71 9.97
CA GLU A 153 -4.11 -19.98 10.76
C GLU A 153 -4.80 -18.91 9.90
N ILE A 154 -4.00 -18.16 9.14
CA ILE A 154 -4.49 -17.12 8.23
C ILE A 154 -5.38 -17.71 7.13
N ALA A 155 -4.99 -18.84 6.53
CA ALA A 155 -5.78 -19.52 5.50
C ALA A 155 -7.08 -20.11 6.06
N VAL A 156 -7.06 -20.70 7.26
CA VAL A 156 -8.26 -21.24 7.93
C VAL A 156 -9.21 -20.10 8.32
N ALA A 157 -8.69 -19.00 8.87
CA ALA A 157 -9.48 -17.82 9.23
C ALA A 157 -10.14 -17.15 8.01
N ASN A 158 -9.43 -17.03 6.89
CA ASN A 158 -9.94 -16.44 5.66
C ASN A 158 -10.96 -17.34 4.94
N TYR A 159 -10.60 -18.60 4.67
CA TYR A 159 -11.36 -19.47 3.77
C TYR A 159 -12.35 -20.42 4.46
N LEU A 160 -12.13 -20.75 5.75
CA LEU A 160 -12.97 -21.61 6.58
C LEU A 160 -13.37 -20.92 7.90
N PRO A 161 -13.95 -19.71 7.85
CA PRO A 161 -14.20 -18.85 9.02
C PRO A 161 -15.04 -19.52 10.10
N HIS A 162 -15.99 -20.39 9.72
CA HIS A 162 -16.84 -21.13 10.65
C HIS A 162 -16.02 -22.09 11.53
N LYS A 163 -15.04 -22.80 10.95
CA LYS A 163 -14.12 -23.66 11.69
C LYS A 163 -13.19 -22.86 12.59
N TYR A 164 -12.72 -21.72 12.10
CA TYR A 164 -11.86 -20.83 12.88
C TYR A 164 -12.58 -20.29 14.13
N ILE A 165 -13.84 -19.86 13.97
CA ILE A 165 -14.69 -19.41 15.09
C ILE A 165 -14.99 -20.56 16.06
N GLU A 166 -15.31 -21.75 15.55
CA GLU A 166 -15.54 -22.96 16.38
C GLU A 166 -14.33 -23.29 17.27
N ILE A 167 -13.10 -23.26 16.72
CA ILE A 167 -11.87 -23.46 17.50
C ILE A 167 -11.69 -22.35 18.52
N ALA A 168 -11.93 -21.08 18.15
CA ALA A 168 -11.83 -19.95 19.06
C ALA A 168 -12.90 -19.97 20.18
N GLU A 169 -14.04 -20.64 19.99
CA GLU A 169 -15.06 -20.88 21.01
C GLU A 169 -14.68 -22.03 21.94
N LEU A 170 -14.18 -23.16 21.40
CA LEU A 170 -13.66 -24.29 22.20
C LEU A 170 -12.47 -23.85 23.08
N ASN A 171 -11.54 -23.07 22.53
CA ASN A 171 -10.39 -22.54 23.27
C ASN A 171 -10.80 -21.59 24.41
N LYS A 172 -11.97 -20.95 24.34
CA LYS A 172 -12.52 -20.12 25.45
C LYS A 172 -13.24 -20.94 26.51
N GLN A 173 -13.72 -22.13 26.17
CA GLN A 173 -14.37 -23.04 27.14
C GLN A 173 -13.33 -23.69 28.06
N GLY A 174 -12.12 -23.94 27.54
CA GLY A 174 -10.99 -24.43 28.34
C GLY A 174 -11.03 -25.94 28.66
N ASP A 175 -12.01 -26.67 28.12
CA ASP A 175 -12.19 -28.11 28.37
C ASP A 175 -11.07 -28.99 27.78
N ASN A 176 -10.34 -28.49 26.78
CA ASN A 176 -9.25 -29.20 26.10
C ASN A 176 -8.09 -28.25 25.77
N ASP A 177 -6.91 -28.84 25.61
CA ASP A 177 -5.72 -28.20 25.03
C ASP A 177 -5.99 -27.64 23.61
N PRO A 178 -5.45 -26.46 23.23
CA PRO A 178 -5.68 -25.85 21.92
C PRO A 178 -5.35 -26.75 20.72
N ASP A 179 -4.25 -27.51 20.75
CA ASP A 179 -3.90 -28.42 19.66
C ASP A 179 -4.95 -29.53 19.49
N SER A 180 -5.59 -29.94 20.59
CA SER A 180 -6.67 -30.93 20.58
C SER A 180 -7.92 -30.36 19.90
N ASN A 181 -8.27 -29.10 20.18
CA ASN A 181 -9.39 -28.41 19.53
C ASN A 181 -9.14 -28.24 18.02
N GLU A 182 -7.92 -27.87 17.61
CA GLU A 182 -7.54 -27.85 16.18
C GLU A 182 -7.69 -29.23 15.53
N LYS A 183 -7.14 -30.28 16.16
CA LYS A 183 -7.24 -31.66 15.66
C LYS A 183 -8.70 -32.14 15.58
N GLN A 184 -9.57 -31.74 16.50
CA GLN A 184 -11.00 -32.07 16.50
C GLN A 184 -11.75 -31.43 15.32
N VAL A 185 -11.52 -30.15 15.05
CA VAL A 185 -12.30 -29.36 14.06
C VAL A 185 -11.70 -29.42 12.65
N LEU A 186 -10.37 -29.50 12.54
CA LEU A 186 -9.64 -29.48 11.27
C LEU A 186 -9.10 -30.85 10.86
N GLY A 187 -8.89 -31.77 11.81
CA GLY A 187 -8.25 -33.07 11.59
C GLY A 187 -6.72 -33.07 11.69
N GLY A 188 -6.13 -31.92 12.01
CA GLY A 188 -4.68 -31.69 12.19
C GLY A 188 -4.43 -30.25 12.64
N SER A 189 -3.20 -29.90 13.01
CA SER A 189 -2.91 -28.54 13.48
C SER A 189 -2.83 -27.52 12.34
N MET A 190 -2.99 -26.23 12.67
CA MET A 190 -2.87 -25.13 11.72
C MET A 190 -1.46 -25.05 11.13
N GLN A 191 -0.41 -25.33 11.90
CA GLN A 191 0.98 -25.42 11.39
C GLN A 191 1.09 -26.51 10.32
N LYS A 192 0.48 -27.68 10.55
CA LYS A 192 0.50 -28.78 9.59
C LYS A 192 -0.23 -28.38 8.30
N ILE A 193 -1.40 -27.74 8.42
CA ILE A 193 -2.15 -27.19 7.27
C ILE A 193 -1.31 -26.19 6.49
N GLY A 194 -0.66 -25.24 7.17
CA GLY A 194 0.26 -24.29 6.56
C GLY A 194 1.37 -24.99 5.76
N SER A 195 2.03 -25.99 6.36
CA SER A 195 3.10 -26.75 5.71
C SER A 195 2.64 -27.49 4.45
N GLU A 196 1.43 -28.07 4.46
CA GLU A 196 0.85 -28.80 3.33
C GLU A 196 0.37 -27.84 2.21
N LEU A 197 -0.14 -26.66 2.57
CA LEU A 197 -0.43 -25.60 1.61
C LEU A 197 0.87 -25.14 0.94
N ALA A 198 1.87 -24.73 1.72
CA ALA A 198 3.17 -24.28 1.21
C ALA A 198 3.91 -25.35 0.38
N ALA A 199 3.79 -26.63 0.73
CA ALA A 199 4.33 -27.73 -0.08
C ALA A 199 3.56 -27.90 -1.41
N SER A 200 2.24 -27.75 -1.42
CA SER A 200 1.42 -27.78 -2.66
C SER A 200 1.58 -26.54 -3.56
N TRP A 201 2.46 -25.64 -3.14
CA TRP A 201 2.71 -24.30 -3.64
C TRP A 201 4.18 -24.14 -4.11
N ASP A 202 4.91 -25.26 -4.19
CA ASP A 202 6.32 -25.37 -4.61
C ASP A 202 7.31 -24.48 -3.83
N PHE A 203 6.98 -24.10 -2.58
CA PHE A 203 7.97 -23.48 -1.69
C PHE A 203 9.11 -24.46 -1.36
N SER A 204 10.30 -23.92 -1.05
CA SER A 204 11.46 -24.73 -0.70
C SER A 204 11.14 -25.64 0.49
N SER A 205 11.67 -26.86 0.48
CA SER A 205 11.55 -27.80 1.60
C SER A 205 12.11 -27.22 2.91
N HIS A 206 13.02 -26.25 2.81
CA HIS A 206 13.55 -25.49 3.94
C HIS A 206 12.47 -24.57 4.56
N ILE A 207 11.76 -23.77 3.76
CA ILE A 207 10.62 -22.97 4.21
C ILE A 207 9.53 -23.87 4.83
N VAL A 208 9.11 -24.92 4.12
CA VAL A 208 8.07 -25.87 4.60
C VAL A 208 8.47 -26.51 5.94
N ALA A 209 9.74 -26.82 6.14
CA ALA A 209 10.25 -27.38 7.40
C ALA A 209 10.28 -26.37 8.57
N THR A 210 10.26 -25.06 8.32
CA THR A 210 10.20 -24.03 9.39
C THR A 210 8.79 -23.74 9.90
N MET A 211 7.75 -24.20 9.20
CA MET A 211 6.36 -24.00 9.58
C MET A 211 5.90 -24.99 10.66
N ASN A 212 6.60 -26.12 10.84
CA ASN A 212 6.26 -27.12 11.84
C ASN A 212 6.92 -26.78 13.19
N SER A 213 6.12 -26.28 14.13
CA SER A 213 6.55 -25.98 15.50
C SER A 213 6.60 -27.23 16.38
N GLU A 214 7.62 -28.06 16.18
CA GLU A 214 7.95 -29.12 17.16
C GLU A 214 8.58 -28.51 18.42
N PRO A 215 8.31 -29.03 19.64
CA PRO A 215 8.88 -28.46 20.87
C PRO A 215 10.41 -28.52 20.90
N PHE A 216 11.08 -27.36 20.88
CA PHE A 216 12.53 -27.26 20.90
C PHE A 216 13.09 -27.28 22.33
N LYS A 217 14.15 -28.07 22.56
CA LYS A 217 14.99 -27.95 23.76
C LYS A 217 16.23 -27.14 23.43
N ILE A 218 16.21 -25.87 23.83
CA ILE A 218 17.32 -24.94 23.60
C ILE A 218 18.40 -25.21 24.65
N THR A 219 19.47 -25.88 24.25
CA THR A 219 20.59 -26.26 25.12
C THR A 219 21.84 -25.39 24.91
N GLY A 220 21.73 -24.34 24.09
CA GLY A 220 22.79 -23.38 23.79
C GLY A 220 22.52 -22.63 22.49
N GLN A 221 23.54 -21.96 21.96
CA GLN A 221 23.47 -21.27 20.67
C GLN A 221 23.29 -22.27 19.51
N ILE A 222 22.37 -21.97 18.60
CA ILE A 222 22.04 -22.82 17.46
C ILE A 222 22.81 -22.37 16.23
N THR A 223 23.62 -23.27 15.67
CA THR A 223 24.50 -22.99 14.52
C THR A 223 24.02 -23.59 13.20
N LYS A 224 23.04 -24.51 13.23
CA LYS A 224 22.45 -25.13 12.03
C LYS A 224 21.37 -24.21 11.44
N PRO A 225 21.46 -23.75 10.17
CA PRO A 225 20.54 -22.75 9.62
C PRO A 225 19.05 -23.11 9.72
N LEU A 226 18.66 -24.35 9.37
CA LEU A 226 17.26 -24.79 9.44
C LEU A 226 16.71 -24.79 10.88
N GLU A 227 17.49 -25.31 11.83
CA GLU A 227 17.09 -25.35 13.24
C GLU A 227 17.05 -23.95 13.86
N LEU A 228 17.98 -23.07 13.46
CA LEU A 228 17.98 -21.67 13.86
C LEU A 228 16.75 -20.95 13.31
N ASN A 229 16.42 -21.12 12.02
CA ASN A 229 15.22 -20.52 11.42
C ASN A 229 13.96 -21.02 12.12
N LYS A 230 13.78 -22.34 12.30
CA LYS A 230 12.64 -22.91 13.06
C LYS A 230 12.45 -22.27 14.43
N VAL A 231 13.53 -22.18 15.21
CA VAL A 231 13.48 -21.63 16.58
C VAL A 231 13.22 -20.13 16.55
N LEU A 232 13.85 -19.38 15.64
CA LEU A 232 13.59 -17.95 15.47
C LEU A 232 12.14 -17.68 15.08
N THR A 233 11.59 -18.38 14.08
CA THR A 233 10.21 -18.17 13.62
C THR A 233 9.18 -18.55 14.68
N SER A 234 9.37 -19.70 15.33
CA SER A 234 8.44 -20.18 16.35
C SER A 234 8.43 -19.27 17.58
N LEU A 235 9.60 -18.98 18.17
CA LEU A 235 9.68 -18.13 19.37
C LEU A 235 9.24 -16.69 19.07
N ALA A 236 9.58 -16.15 17.90
CA ALA A 236 9.13 -14.82 17.51
C ALA A 236 7.61 -14.77 17.27
N SER A 237 7.02 -15.78 16.64
CA SER A 237 5.56 -15.84 16.46
C SER A 237 4.84 -15.95 17.81
N SER A 238 5.33 -16.81 18.73
CA SER A 238 4.81 -16.88 20.10
C SER A 238 4.96 -15.55 20.85
N LEU A 239 6.11 -14.88 20.76
CA LEU A 239 6.39 -13.62 21.45
C LEU A 239 5.51 -12.47 20.93
N VAL A 240 5.38 -12.33 19.62
CA VAL A 240 4.49 -11.31 19.03
C VAL A 240 3.03 -11.70 19.26
N GLY A 241 2.68 -12.99 19.16
CA GLY A 241 1.35 -13.51 19.48
C GLY A 241 0.90 -13.21 20.90
N ALA A 242 1.81 -13.34 21.88
CA ALA A 242 1.56 -12.95 23.28
C ALA A 242 1.18 -11.46 23.39
N LEU A 243 1.87 -10.55 22.70
CA LEU A 243 1.55 -9.11 22.70
C LEU A 243 0.18 -8.79 22.09
N TYR A 244 -0.31 -9.60 21.14
CA TYR A 244 -1.59 -9.39 20.47
C TYR A 244 -2.74 -10.24 21.01
N SER A 245 -2.52 -11.28 21.83
CA SER A 245 -3.62 -12.05 22.41
C SER A 245 -4.34 -11.27 23.53
N ALA A 246 -5.67 -11.37 23.59
CA ALA A 246 -6.46 -10.83 24.71
C ALA A 246 -6.46 -11.77 25.93
N HIS A 247 -6.24 -13.06 25.69
CA HIS A 247 -6.02 -14.09 26.70
C HIS A 247 -4.75 -14.84 26.26
N PRO A 248 -3.55 -14.43 26.71
CA PRO A 248 -2.38 -15.27 26.51
C PRO A 248 -2.65 -16.62 27.17
N SER A 249 -2.38 -17.71 26.48
CA SER A 249 -2.33 -19.02 27.12
C SER A 249 -1.22 -19.02 28.17
N GLU A 250 -1.27 -19.95 29.13
CA GLU A 250 -0.20 -20.16 30.13
C GLU A 250 1.17 -20.57 29.52
N ALA A 251 1.27 -20.61 28.19
CA ALA A 251 2.45 -20.97 27.42
C ALA A 251 3.51 -19.86 27.42
N SER A 252 4.35 -19.88 28.47
CA SER A 252 5.59 -19.11 28.68
C SER A 252 5.48 -17.59 28.66
N SER A 253 6.07 -16.96 29.68
CA SER A 253 6.14 -15.50 29.73
C SER A 253 6.93 -14.91 28.54
N THR A 254 6.56 -13.70 28.14
CA THR A 254 7.28 -12.85 27.17
C THR A 254 8.76 -12.77 27.52
N ARG A 255 9.09 -12.79 28.82
CA ARG A 255 10.46 -12.84 29.32
C ARG A 255 11.18 -14.17 29.03
N GLU A 256 10.55 -15.32 29.24
CA GLU A 256 11.10 -16.63 28.87
C GLU A 256 11.39 -16.70 27.38
N LEU A 257 10.41 -16.35 26.54
CA LEU A 257 10.56 -16.36 25.08
C LEU A 257 11.71 -15.47 24.60
N MET A 258 11.94 -14.31 25.23
CA MET A 258 13.11 -13.47 24.94
C MET A 258 14.43 -14.05 25.46
N VAL A 259 14.44 -14.80 26.56
CA VAL A 259 15.62 -15.53 27.07
C VAL A 259 15.97 -16.69 26.16
N ASP A 260 14.98 -17.44 25.69
CA ASP A 260 15.14 -18.54 24.74
C ASP A 260 15.68 -18.04 23.38
N LEU A 261 15.15 -16.92 22.87
CA LEU A 261 15.71 -16.22 21.71
C LEU A 261 17.16 -15.79 21.94
N ALA A 262 17.47 -15.20 23.10
CA ALA A 262 18.83 -14.80 23.46
C ALA A 262 19.79 -16.00 23.52
N GLN A 263 19.36 -17.13 24.08
CA GLN A 263 20.15 -18.35 24.17
C GLN A 263 20.36 -19.00 22.79
N ALA A 264 19.32 -19.11 21.96
CA ALA A 264 19.40 -19.67 20.62
C ALA A 264 20.29 -18.85 19.68
N THR A 265 20.22 -17.52 19.78
CA THR A 265 21.03 -16.59 18.95
C THR A 265 22.44 -16.36 19.49
N GLY A 266 22.66 -16.51 20.80
CA GLY A 266 23.86 -16.04 21.49
C GLY A 266 23.88 -14.52 21.74
N MET A 267 22.76 -13.80 21.48
CA MET A 267 22.64 -12.37 21.74
C MET A 267 22.37 -12.08 23.23
N ARG A 268 22.56 -10.82 23.65
CA ARG A 268 22.13 -10.36 24.98
C ARG A 268 20.63 -10.11 25.00
N LEU A 269 19.96 -10.39 26.12
CA LEU A 269 18.51 -10.16 26.29
C LEU A 269 18.06 -8.74 25.89
N ASN A 270 18.78 -7.70 26.34
CA ASN A 270 18.49 -6.31 25.98
C ASN A 270 18.62 -6.03 24.46
N SER A 271 19.44 -6.80 23.75
CA SER A 271 19.54 -6.73 22.29
C SER A 271 18.33 -7.36 21.60
N ILE A 272 17.71 -8.39 22.19
CA ILE A 272 16.43 -8.95 21.71
C ILE A 272 15.30 -7.93 21.92
N GLU A 273 15.17 -7.35 23.11
CA GLU A 273 14.16 -6.31 23.44
C GLU A 273 14.27 -5.08 22.52
N ALA A 274 15.51 -4.62 22.24
CA ALA A 274 15.77 -3.55 21.30
C ALA A 274 15.42 -3.93 19.85
N SER A 275 15.75 -5.15 19.42
CA SER A 275 15.46 -5.65 18.07
C SER A 275 13.95 -5.74 17.82
N LEU A 276 13.19 -6.25 18.80
CA LEU A 276 11.72 -6.26 18.75
C LEU A 276 11.16 -4.82 18.70
N SER A 277 11.67 -3.93 19.55
CA SER A 277 11.23 -2.53 19.60
C SER A 277 11.49 -1.77 18.29
N ASP A 278 12.66 -1.94 17.68
CA ASP A 278 13.01 -1.24 16.44
C ASP A 278 12.31 -1.84 15.23
N SER A 279 12.13 -3.17 15.20
CA SER A 279 11.33 -3.87 14.19
C SER A 279 9.85 -3.50 14.27
N PHE A 280 9.30 -3.29 15.47
CA PHE A 280 7.94 -2.80 15.67
C PHE A 280 7.76 -1.37 15.14
N LYS A 281 8.66 -0.44 15.52
CA LYS A 281 8.61 0.96 15.03
C LYS A 281 8.69 1.02 13.50
N MET A 282 9.61 0.24 12.93
CA MET A 282 9.76 0.11 11.48
C MET A 282 8.48 -0.45 10.85
N SER A 283 7.90 -1.50 11.45
CA SER A 283 6.61 -2.05 10.98
C SER A 283 5.50 -1.00 11.01
N CYS A 284 5.49 -0.10 11.99
CA CYS A 284 4.54 1.01 12.07
C CYS A 284 4.72 2.03 10.94
N ASP A 285 5.95 2.47 10.69
CA ASP A 285 6.28 3.39 9.58
C ASP A 285 5.81 2.83 8.23
N LEU A 286 5.92 1.50 8.05
CA LEU A 286 5.68 0.87 6.75
C LEU A 286 4.28 0.29 6.57
N ALA A 287 3.53 -0.01 7.62
CA ALA A 287 2.22 -0.68 7.53
C ALA A 287 1.24 0.01 6.56
N THR A 288 1.18 1.33 6.59
CA THR A 288 0.34 2.13 5.65
C THR A 288 0.80 2.03 4.19
N THR A 289 2.08 1.72 3.97
CA THR A 289 2.64 1.42 2.64
C THR A 289 2.25 0.01 2.20
N TYR A 290 2.24 -0.97 3.11
CA TYR A 290 1.73 -2.32 2.85
C TYR A 290 0.22 -2.37 2.59
N GLY A 291 -0.54 -1.46 3.20
CA GLY A 291 -2.01 -1.39 3.12
C GLY A 291 -2.72 -1.65 4.45
N LEU A 292 -1.97 -1.97 5.50
CA LEU A 292 -2.48 -2.20 6.85
C LEU A 292 -2.78 -0.86 7.55
N PRO A 293 -3.95 -0.71 8.19
CA PRO A 293 -4.31 0.53 8.86
C PRO A 293 -3.52 0.70 10.16
N ALA A 294 -2.92 1.90 10.35
CA ALA A 294 -1.99 2.18 11.45
C ALA A 294 -2.56 1.83 12.86
N LYS A 295 -3.87 1.96 13.06
CA LYS A 295 -4.52 1.65 14.33
C LYS A 295 -4.53 0.15 14.67
N LYS A 296 -4.47 -0.76 13.69
CA LYS A 296 -4.45 -2.21 13.90
C LYS A 296 -3.09 -2.75 14.36
N LEU A 297 -2.04 -1.92 14.31
CA LEU A 297 -0.73 -2.27 14.88
C LEU A 297 -0.68 -2.10 16.39
N MET A 298 -1.68 -1.47 17.02
CA MET A 298 -1.72 -1.36 18.48
C MET A 298 -1.87 -2.75 19.12
N PRO A 299 -0.94 -3.17 20.00
CA PRO A 299 -1.10 -4.39 20.78
C PRO A 299 -2.32 -4.33 21.70
N VAL A 300 -2.73 -5.48 22.25
CA VAL A 300 -3.86 -5.52 23.19
C VAL A 300 -3.37 -5.09 24.57
N ILE A 301 -3.79 -3.88 24.98
CA ILE A 301 -3.62 -3.40 26.35
C ILE A 301 -4.64 -4.11 27.23
N ALA A 302 -4.15 -4.99 28.08
CA ALA A 302 -4.85 -5.62 29.20
C ALA A 302 -3.82 -5.75 30.34
N GLU A 303 -4.26 -5.67 31.59
CA GLU A 303 -3.40 -6.05 32.72
C GLU A 303 -3.32 -7.58 32.74
N THR A 304 -2.10 -8.12 32.77
CA THR A 304 -1.83 -9.56 32.80
C THR A 304 -0.76 -9.90 33.85
N ASP A 305 -0.60 -11.18 34.17
CA ASP A 305 0.47 -11.65 35.08
C ASP A 305 1.88 -11.55 34.46
N ASP A 306 2.01 -11.02 33.23
CA ASP A 306 3.28 -10.80 32.52
C ASP A 306 3.62 -9.30 32.42
N GLU A 307 4.30 -8.77 33.45
CA GLU A 307 4.79 -7.39 33.47
C GLU A 307 5.64 -7.01 32.22
N GLY A 308 6.33 -7.99 31.63
CA GLY A 308 7.16 -7.80 30.43
C GLY A 308 6.32 -7.52 29.20
N ARG A 309 5.26 -8.31 29.00
CA ARG A 309 4.22 -8.10 27.99
C ARG A 309 3.59 -6.72 28.16
N ASP A 310 3.08 -6.40 29.35
CA ASP A 310 2.28 -5.21 29.61
C ASP A 310 3.08 -3.91 29.39
N LYS A 311 4.36 -3.92 29.80
CA LYS A 311 5.33 -2.85 29.51
C LYS A 311 5.52 -2.65 28.00
N LEU A 312 5.77 -3.72 27.24
CA LEU A 312 5.98 -3.66 25.80
C LEU A 312 4.71 -3.22 25.05
N ALA A 313 3.56 -3.80 25.39
CA ALA A 313 2.26 -3.43 24.82
C ALA A 313 1.93 -1.95 25.05
N SER A 314 2.22 -1.42 26.24
CA SER A 314 2.07 0.00 26.58
C SER A 314 3.02 0.89 25.78
N GLN A 315 4.32 0.54 25.70
CA GLN A 315 5.33 1.28 24.94
C GLN A 315 5.00 1.34 23.45
N PHE A 316 4.53 0.23 22.87
CA PHE A 316 4.17 0.11 21.47
C PHE A 316 2.87 0.86 21.16
N SER A 317 1.86 0.77 22.03
CA SER A 317 0.62 1.54 21.92
C SER A 317 0.85 3.05 22.01
N PHE A 318 1.76 3.50 22.88
CA PHE A 318 2.18 4.90 22.95
C PHE A 318 2.86 5.36 21.65
N TYR A 319 3.76 4.55 21.10
CA TYR A 319 4.43 4.86 19.84
C TYR A 319 3.45 5.02 18.67
N VAL A 320 2.52 4.07 18.49
CA VAL A 320 1.48 4.14 17.45
C VAL A 320 0.58 5.36 17.63
N SER A 321 0.16 5.64 18.88
CA SER A 321 -0.68 6.81 19.19
C SER A 321 0.02 8.12 18.84
N ASN A 322 1.32 8.24 19.14
CA ASN A 322 2.11 9.43 18.83
C ASN A 322 2.38 9.58 17.32
N GLN A 323 2.58 8.47 16.59
CA GLN A 323 2.65 8.50 15.13
C GLN A 323 1.34 9.00 14.50
N ILE A 324 0.20 8.46 14.93
CA ILE A 324 -1.13 8.87 14.43
C ILE A 324 -1.38 10.35 14.73
N ALA A 325 -1.01 10.85 15.91
CA ALA A 325 -1.10 12.26 16.27
C ALA A 325 -0.14 13.18 15.49
N SER A 326 0.98 12.64 15.01
CA SER A 326 1.99 13.37 14.22
C SER A 326 1.71 13.37 12.71
N GLN A 327 0.75 12.57 12.23
CA GLN A 327 0.27 12.66 10.85
C GLN A 327 -0.59 13.91 10.67
N PRO A 328 -0.44 14.67 9.57
CA PRO A 328 -1.31 15.82 9.30
C PRO A 328 -2.76 15.32 9.19
N THR A 329 -3.62 15.86 10.06
CA THR A 329 -5.02 15.44 10.17
C THR A 329 -5.75 15.58 8.84
N PRO A 330 -6.48 14.55 8.38
CA PRO A 330 -7.57 14.76 7.45
C PRO A 330 -8.53 15.77 8.07
N VAL A 331 -9.02 16.74 7.29
CA VAL A 331 -9.99 17.74 7.75
C VAL A 331 -11.21 17.00 8.28
N GLY A 332 -11.40 17.05 9.60
CA GLY A 332 -12.25 16.09 10.31
C GLY A 332 -13.74 16.40 10.21
N THR A 333 -14.53 15.36 9.96
CA THR A 333 -15.91 15.28 10.41
C THR A 333 -15.94 15.45 11.93
N GLN A 334 -16.66 16.44 12.45
CA GLN A 334 -16.77 16.62 13.90
C GLN A 334 -17.65 15.52 14.54
N PRO A 335 -17.29 15.00 15.73
CA PRO A 335 -18.16 14.09 16.48
C PRO A 335 -19.40 14.81 17.02
N SER A 336 -20.56 14.16 16.92
CA SER A 336 -21.78 14.61 17.59
C SER A 336 -21.64 14.51 19.12
N SER A 337 -21.69 15.63 19.83
CA SER A 337 -21.80 15.64 21.29
C SER A 337 -23.26 15.48 21.71
N ALA A 338 -23.52 14.56 22.63
CA ALA A 338 -24.87 14.24 23.11
C ALA A 338 -25.65 15.46 23.63
N ALA A 339 -26.93 15.53 23.28
CA ALA A 339 -27.83 16.57 23.76
C ALA A 339 -28.40 16.26 25.15
N ALA A 340 -28.45 17.27 26.01
CA ALA A 340 -29.34 17.34 27.16
C ALA A 340 -30.07 18.69 27.14
N PRO A 341 -31.37 18.77 27.47
CA PRO A 341 -32.22 19.88 27.04
C PRO A 341 -32.19 21.08 27.99
N ARG A 342 -32.20 22.30 27.43
CA ARG A 342 -32.64 23.52 28.13
C ARG A 342 -33.56 24.36 27.24
N GLN A 343 -34.39 25.16 27.91
CA GLN A 343 -35.69 25.61 27.43
C GLN A 343 -35.64 26.86 26.54
N ASN A 344 -36.76 27.07 25.83
CA ASN A 344 -37.12 28.29 25.10
C ASN A 344 -36.81 29.60 25.85
N SER A 345 -36.34 30.60 25.12
CA SER A 345 -37.01 31.90 25.07
C SER A 345 -36.76 32.57 23.70
N ALA A 346 -37.75 33.34 23.24
CA ALA A 346 -37.72 34.00 21.94
C ALA A 346 -37.06 35.39 22.04
N LEU A 347 -36.63 35.93 20.90
CA LEU A 347 -37.13 37.19 20.35
C LEU A 347 -36.61 37.39 18.92
N ALA A 348 -37.45 37.98 18.06
CA ALA A 348 -37.08 38.34 16.70
C ALA A 348 -36.55 39.78 16.67
N ASP A 349 -35.75 40.12 15.66
CA ASP A 349 -36.01 41.34 14.90
C ASP A 349 -35.35 41.31 13.50
N ALA A 350 -35.87 42.15 12.61
CA ALA A 350 -35.61 42.09 11.17
C ALA A 350 -34.66 43.19 10.65
N ALA A 351 -33.95 42.88 9.55
CA ALA A 351 -33.59 43.86 8.52
C ALA A 351 -33.33 43.13 7.19
N ALA A 352 -33.73 43.72 6.07
CA ALA A 352 -33.75 43.10 4.75
C ALA A 352 -32.85 43.82 3.72
N ALA A 353 -32.90 43.34 2.47
CA ALA A 353 -32.12 43.69 1.28
C ALA A 353 -30.73 43.00 1.18
N ASP A 354 -30.29 42.52 0.01
CA ASP A 354 -30.85 42.69 -1.34
C ASP A 354 -30.91 41.38 -2.15
N GLN A 355 -31.76 41.33 -3.18
CA GLN A 355 -32.00 40.13 -3.98
C GLN A 355 -31.20 40.15 -5.30
N ASP A 356 -30.40 39.10 -5.52
CA ASP A 356 -29.97 38.73 -6.88
C ASP A 356 -30.22 37.22 -7.07
N GLN A 357 -31.40 36.88 -7.59
CA GLN A 357 -31.81 35.50 -7.85
C GLN A 357 -31.16 34.97 -9.14
N VAL A 358 -29.91 34.51 -9.03
CA VAL A 358 -29.39 33.48 -9.94
C VAL A 358 -29.81 32.12 -9.38
N ALA A 359 -30.55 31.34 -10.17
CA ALA A 359 -31.00 30.01 -9.76
C ALA A 359 -29.81 29.14 -9.32
N GLN A 360 -29.85 28.64 -8.07
CA GLN A 360 -28.79 27.78 -7.55
C GLN A 360 -28.75 26.46 -8.33
N PRO A 361 -27.64 26.13 -9.01
CA PRO A 361 -27.44 24.77 -9.50
C PRO A 361 -27.29 23.83 -8.29
N THR A 362 -27.88 22.64 -8.38
CA THR A 362 -27.95 21.73 -7.23
C THR A 362 -26.57 21.21 -6.84
N ALA A 363 -26.42 20.79 -5.58
CA ALA A 363 -25.13 20.33 -5.02
C ALA A 363 -24.49 19.10 -5.71
N ARG A 364 -25.13 18.53 -6.74
CA ARG A 364 -24.57 17.43 -7.56
C ARG A 364 -23.56 17.90 -8.62
N ASP A 365 -23.62 19.17 -9.05
CA ASP A 365 -22.82 19.66 -10.17
C ASP A 365 -21.40 20.14 -9.78
N ALA A 366 -21.10 20.24 -8.48
CA ALA A 366 -19.96 21.03 -7.97
C ALA A 366 -18.65 20.26 -7.71
N GLU A 367 -18.67 18.95 -7.49
CA GLU A 367 -17.49 18.22 -6.98
C GLU A 367 -16.61 17.54 -8.04
N GLY A 368 -17.18 17.13 -9.19
CA GLY A 368 -16.44 16.35 -10.19
C GLY A 368 -16.09 14.95 -9.69
N VAL A 369 -17.13 14.17 -9.37
CA VAL A 369 -16.99 12.80 -8.88
C VAL A 369 -16.40 11.92 -9.99
N VAL A 370 -15.37 11.14 -9.65
CA VAL A 370 -14.78 10.17 -10.57
C VAL A 370 -15.69 8.96 -10.69
N ASP A 371 -16.15 8.68 -11.91
CA ASP A 371 -16.91 7.46 -12.19
C ASP A 371 -15.94 6.30 -12.43
N GLN A 372 -15.85 5.40 -11.45
CA GLN A 372 -14.94 4.26 -11.49
C GLN A 372 -15.31 3.22 -12.57
N GLY A 373 -16.60 3.09 -12.90
CA GLY A 373 -17.08 2.17 -13.93
C GLY A 373 -16.69 2.67 -15.32
N LEU A 374 -16.98 3.93 -15.61
CA LEU A 374 -16.51 4.59 -16.84
C LEU A 374 -14.98 4.65 -16.88
N GLN A 375 -14.29 4.89 -15.76
CA GLN A 375 -12.83 4.92 -15.72
C GLN A 375 -12.24 3.58 -16.17
N LEU A 376 -12.74 2.46 -15.64
CA LEU A 376 -12.31 1.14 -16.05
C LEU A 376 -12.64 0.85 -17.52
N GLN A 377 -13.85 1.22 -17.98
CA GLN A 377 -14.27 1.06 -19.37
C GLN A 377 -13.36 1.83 -20.34
N TYR A 378 -13.08 3.11 -20.10
CA TYR A 378 -12.18 3.88 -20.96
C TYR A 378 -10.75 3.31 -20.96
N ILE A 379 -10.26 2.77 -19.83
CA ILE A 379 -8.95 2.12 -19.77
C ILE A 379 -8.94 0.83 -20.61
N GLN A 380 -10.00 0.02 -20.55
CA GLN A 380 -10.16 -1.19 -21.37
C GLN A 380 -10.24 -0.84 -22.86
N ASP A 381 -11.07 0.14 -23.25
CA ASP A 381 -11.16 0.66 -24.62
C ASP A 381 -9.78 1.10 -25.15
N ILE A 382 -9.04 1.89 -24.36
CA ILE A 382 -7.69 2.36 -24.73
C ILE A 382 -6.71 1.19 -24.88
N THR A 383 -6.79 0.19 -23.99
CA THR A 383 -5.93 -1.00 -24.03
C THR A 383 -6.21 -1.83 -25.27
N SER A 384 -7.49 -2.00 -25.65
CA SER A 384 -7.87 -2.62 -26.93
C SER A 384 -7.28 -1.84 -28.10
N LEU A 385 -7.52 -0.53 -28.18
CA LEU A 385 -7.01 0.32 -29.27
C LEU A 385 -5.48 0.21 -29.44
N ILE A 386 -4.72 0.15 -28.35
CA ILE A 386 -3.25 -0.06 -28.38
C ILE A 386 -2.91 -1.46 -28.90
N THR A 387 -3.59 -2.50 -28.41
CA THR A 387 -3.38 -3.91 -28.79
C THR A 387 -3.75 -4.17 -30.26
N ASP A 388 -4.82 -3.55 -30.74
CA ASP A 388 -5.33 -3.62 -32.10
C ASP A 388 -4.47 -2.80 -33.10
N GLY A 389 -3.38 -2.18 -32.64
CA GLY A 389 -2.48 -1.38 -33.48
C GLY A 389 -3.11 -0.10 -34.03
N SER A 390 -4.09 0.47 -33.32
CA SER A 390 -4.77 1.70 -33.74
C SER A 390 -3.82 2.89 -33.84
N LYS A 391 -4.18 3.85 -34.70
CA LYS A 391 -3.44 5.11 -34.84
C LYS A 391 -3.33 5.81 -33.48
N LEU A 392 -2.11 6.22 -33.13
CA LEU A 392 -1.79 6.96 -31.89
C LEU A 392 -2.77 8.11 -31.59
N ASN A 393 -3.18 8.88 -32.60
CA ASN A 393 -4.13 9.99 -32.42
C ASN A 393 -5.49 9.53 -31.88
N THR A 394 -5.99 8.37 -32.29
CA THR A 394 -7.24 7.78 -31.78
C THR A 394 -7.11 7.43 -30.30
N VAL A 395 -5.98 6.80 -29.92
CA VAL A 395 -5.67 6.45 -28.53
C VAL A 395 -5.58 7.70 -27.65
N LEU A 396 -4.90 8.75 -28.12
CA LEU A 396 -4.77 10.01 -27.40
C LEU A 396 -6.12 10.71 -27.22
N ILE A 397 -6.97 10.76 -28.25
CA ILE A 397 -8.33 11.32 -28.13
C ILE A 397 -9.13 10.57 -27.06
N LYS A 398 -9.15 9.23 -27.13
CA LYS A 398 -9.88 8.39 -26.17
C LYS A 398 -9.38 8.55 -24.73
N ALA A 399 -8.07 8.75 -24.53
CA ALA A 399 -7.50 9.07 -23.22
C ALA A 399 -7.92 10.45 -22.70
N LEU A 400 -7.97 11.48 -23.56
CA LEU A 400 -8.43 12.83 -23.19
C LEU A 400 -9.94 12.84 -22.89
N GLU A 401 -10.73 12.04 -23.61
CA GLU A 401 -12.15 11.81 -23.33
C GLU A 401 -12.34 11.13 -21.96
N GLY A 402 -11.56 10.10 -21.64
CA GLY A 402 -11.56 9.47 -20.32
C GLY A 402 -11.22 10.45 -19.19
N ILE A 403 -10.24 11.34 -19.40
CA ILE A 403 -9.92 12.42 -18.44
C ILE A 403 -11.10 13.39 -18.28
N HIS A 404 -11.74 13.79 -19.37
CA HIS A 404 -12.87 14.72 -19.33
C HIS A 404 -14.09 14.11 -18.63
N VAL A 405 -14.48 12.91 -19.04
CA VAL A 405 -15.74 12.25 -18.65
C VAL A 405 -15.56 11.47 -17.35
N ALA A 406 -14.68 10.46 -17.31
CA ALA A 406 -14.56 9.56 -16.17
C ALA A 406 -13.80 10.17 -15.00
N ALA A 407 -12.72 10.93 -15.26
CA ALA A 407 -12.00 11.68 -14.22
C ALA A 407 -12.64 13.06 -13.92
N ALA A 408 -13.75 13.39 -14.58
CA ALA A 408 -14.57 14.59 -14.37
C ALA A 408 -13.78 15.92 -14.39
N PHE A 409 -12.91 16.11 -15.39
CA PHE A 409 -12.22 17.38 -15.63
C PHE A 409 -13.00 18.26 -16.64
N PRO A 410 -13.57 19.40 -16.23
CA PRO A 410 -14.28 20.33 -17.10
C PRO A 410 -13.51 20.80 -18.34
N ARG A 411 -12.17 20.88 -18.28
CA ARG A 411 -11.32 21.26 -19.42
C ARG A 411 -10.07 20.40 -19.48
N VAL A 412 -9.77 19.88 -20.66
CA VAL A 412 -8.60 19.03 -20.95
C VAL A 412 -7.96 19.48 -22.26
N VAL A 413 -6.64 19.64 -22.31
CA VAL A 413 -5.91 20.11 -23.49
C VAL A 413 -4.69 19.24 -23.76
N LEU A 414 -4.54 18.75 -24.98
CA LEU A 414 -3.31 18.17 -25.49
C LEU A 414 -2.49 19.25 -26.22
N CYS A 415 -1.32 19.54 -25.68
CA CYS A 415 -0.37 20.49 -26.25
C CYS A 415 0.79 19.73 -26.89
N LEU A 416 1.12 20.03 -28.14
CA LEU A 416 2.26 19.44 -28.85
C LEU A 416 3.35 20.48 -29.10
N LEU A 417 4.60 20.07 -28.87
CA LEU A 417 5.81 20.83 -29.15
C LEU A 417 6.05 20.90 -30.68
N GLY A 418 6.37 22.09 -31.18
CA GLY A 418 6.70 22.32 -32.59
C GLY A 418 7.99 21.61 -33.01
N MET A 419 8.16 21.41 -34.32
CA MET A 419 9.37 20.77 -34.87
C MET A 419 10.65 21.55 -34.55
N ASP A 420 10.55 22.88 -34.45
CA ASP A 420 11.62 23.80 -34.03
C ASP A 420 11.95 23.72 -32.53
N ARG A 421 11.09 23.07 -31.72
CA ARG A 421 11.07 23.05 -30.25
C ARG A 421 11.05 24.42 -29.57
N LYS A 422 10.77 25.51 -30.30
CA LYS A 422 10.72 26.88 -29.78
C LYS A 422 9.32 27.29 -29.32
N GLN A 423 8.31 26.55 -29.72
CA GLN A 423 6.90 26.82 -29.41
C GLN A 423 6.13 25.51 -29.16
N TYR A 424 5.10 25.56 -28.32
CA TYR A 424 4.10 24.50 -28.22
C TYR A 424 2.72 25.04 -28.62
N SER A 425 1.81 24.14 -28.98
CA SER A 425 0.49 24.47 -29.52
C SER A 425 -0.59 23.57 -28.93
N GLY A 426 -1.70 24.15 -28.47
CA GLY A 426 -2.90 23.42 -28.03
C GLY A 426 -3.59 22.79 -29.24
N ARG A 427 -3.43 21.48 -29.43
CA ARG A 427 -3.93 20.77 -30.64
C ARG A 427 -5.35 20.25 -30.45
N ILE A 428 -5.60 19.60 -29.32
CA ILE A 428 -6.91 19.04 -28.98
C ILE A 428 -7.33 19.68 -27.66
N ALA A 429 -8.57 20.14 -27.58
CA ALA A 429 -9.19 20.61 -26.35
C ALA A 429 -10.58 19.98 -26.23
N ILE A 430 -10.88 19.46 -25.05
CA ILE A 430 -12.12 18.76 -24.69
C ILE A 430 -12.70 19.43 -23.44
N GLY A 431 -14.04 19.45 -23.34
CA GLY A 431 -14.76 20.16 -22.27
C GLY A 431 -15.14 21.59 -22.62
N THR A 432 -15.17 22.50 -21.64
CA THR A 432 -15.55 23.92 -21.85
C THR A 432 -14.40 24.75 -22.42
N ASP A 433 -14.73 25.93 -22.96
CA ASP A 433 -13.78 26.96 -23.40
C ASP A 433 -12.75 26.50 -24.46
N LYS A 434 -13.07 25.47 -25.26
CA LYS A 434 -12.12 24.74 -26.12
C LYS A 434 -11.25 25.67 -27.00
N GLU A 435 -11.86 26.67 -27.62
CA GLU A 435 -11.22 27.63 -28.52
C GLU A 435 -10.23 28.51 -27.75
N LEU A 436 -10.67 29.11 -26.63
CA LEU A 436 -9.83 29.89 -25.72
C LEU A 436 -8.66 29.06 -25.18
N MET A 437 -8.90 27.80 -24.81
CA MET A 437 -7.86 26.91 -24.32
C MET A 437 -6.82 26.62 -25.40
N LYS A 438 -7.22 26.33 -26.66
CA LYS A 438 -6.27 26.12 -27.77
C LYS A 438 -5.44 27.36 -28.09
N GLU A 439 -6.08 28.54 -28.10
CA GLU A 439 -5.39 29.82 -28.33
C GLU A 439 -4.38 30.10 -27.21
N TYR A 440 -4.81 30.01 -25.95
CA TYR A 440 -3.94 30.29 -24.80
C TYR A 440 -2.73 29.35 -24.72
N PHE A 441 -2.91 28.07 -25.06
CA PHE A 441 -1.84 27.07 -25.07
C PHE A 441 -1.00 27.07 -26.38
N SER A 442 -1.02 28.16 -27.16
CA SER A 442 -0.16 28.35 -28.32
C SER A 442 0.89 29.43 -28.05
N ARG A 443 2.07 29.03 -27.55
CA ARG A 443 3.08 29.93 -26.96
C ARG A 443 4.52 29.51 -27.25
N ALA A 444 5.43 30.48 -27.19
CA ALA A 444 6.87 30.21 -27.18
C ALA A 444 7.31 29.53 -25.86
N VAL A 445 8.24 28.57 -25.97
CA VAL A 445 8.79 27.79 -24.85
C VAL A 445 9.75 28.67 -24.03
N ASN A 446 9.39 28.99 -22.79
CA ASN A 446 10.23 29.77 -21.87
C ASN A 446 10.21 29.20 -20.43
N PRO A 447 11.03 28.17 -20.10
CA PRO A 447 10.96 27.44 -18.83
C PRO A 447 11.14 28.28 -17.55
N THR A 448 11.66 29.51 -17.66
CA THR A 448 11.86 30.42 -16.54
C THR A 448 10.53 30.96 -16.01
N ASN A 449 9.64 31.40 -16.90
CA ASN A 449 8.35 32.05 -16.56
C ASN A 449 7.13 31.31 -17.15
N ASP A 450 7.31 30.05 -17.55
CA ASP A 450 6.25 29.17 -18.05
C ASP A 450 6.41 27.76 -17.45
N ILE A 451 5.53 27.45 -16.50
CA ILE A 451 5.44 26.13 -15.85
C ILE A 451 5.20 24.99 -16.85
N PHE A 452 4.50 25.23 -17.96
CA PHE A 452 4.20 24.23 -18.98
C PHE A 452 5.45 23.95 -19.85
N ALA A 453 6.22 24.99 -20.16
CA ALA A 453 7.55 24.84 -20.76
C ALA A 453 8.52 24.11 -19.81
N ARG A 454 8.42 24.34 -18.49
CA ARG A 454 9.23 23.63 -17.49
C ARG A 454 8.90 22.14 -17.43
N VAL A 455 7.63 21.77 -17.46
CA VAL A 455 7.16 20.36 -17.56
C VAL A 455 7.75 19.64 -18.78
N LEU A 456 7.84 20.30 -19.93
CA LEU A 456 8.47 19.74 -21.13
C LEU A 456 9.96 19.41 -20.93
N VAL A 457 10.70 20.27 -20.21
CA VAL A 457 12.14 20.11 -19.94
C VAL A 457 12.39 19.08 -18.83
N GLU A 458 11.72 19.21 -17.68
CA GLU A 458 11.93 18.36 -16.51
C GLU A 458 11.35 16.95 -16.71
N GLY A 459 10.23 16.81 -17.42
CA GLY A 459 9.59 15.51 -17.64
C GLY A 459 8.78 15.01 -16.45
N THR A 460 8.47 15.88 -15.50
CA THR A 460 7.75 15.62 -14.26
C THR A 460 6.27 16.02 -14.38
N ASP A 461 5.40 15.22 -13.76
CA ASP A 461 3.98 15.57 -13.58
C ASP A 461 3.85 16.65 -12.49
N ILE A 462 3.07 17.69 -12.74
CA ILE A 462 2.83 18.79 -11.80
C ILE A 462 1.34 18.90 -11.49
N LEU A 463 1.00 18.78 -10.20
CA LEU A 463 -0.29 19.17 -9.64
C LEU A 463 -0.18 20.54 -8.99
N VAL A 464 -1.04 21.47 -9.38
CA VAL A 464 -1.22 22.77 -8.76
C VAL A 464 -2.56 22.78 -8.02
N GLU A 465 -2.49 22.74 -6.69
CA GLU A 465 -3.68 22.75 -5.81
C GLU A 465 -4.32 24.14 -5.76
N ASN A 466 -3.50 25.19 -5.68
CA ASN A 466 -3.93 26.58 -5.76
C ASN A 466 -2.91 27.43 -6.54
N SER A 467 -3.27 27.83 -7.75
CA SER A 467 -2.45 28.63 -8.66
C SER A 467 -2.17 30.04 -8.14
N ARG A 468 -2.90 30.50 -7.10
CA ARG A 468 -2.73 31.83 -6.49
C ARG A 468 -1.74 31.86 -5.34
N ASP A 469 -1.16 30.73 -4.94
CA ASP A 469 -0.08 30.69 -3.93
C ASP A 469 1.14 31.52 -4.38
N GLU A 470 1.87 32.10 -3.43
CA GLU A 470 3.04 32.94 -3.75
C GLU A 470 4.10 32.24 -4.60
N ARG A 471 4.32 30.94 -4.37
CA ARG A 471 5.26 30.08 -5.13
C ARG A 471 5.01 30.04 -6.64
N TRP A 472 3.83 30.42 -7.10
CA TRP A 472 3.46 30.42 -8.53
C TRP A 472 3.54 31.81 -9.19
N LYS A 473 3.70 32.88 -8.39
CA LYS A 473 3.93 34.23 -8.91
C LYS A 473 5.21 34.25 -9.75
N GLY A 474 5.11 34.74 -10.99
CA GLY A 474 6.23 34.78 -11.94
C GLY A 474 6.57 33.46 -12.64
N VAL A 475 6.03 32.32 -12.18
CA VAL A 475 6.23 30.99 -12.80
C VAL A 475 5.09 30.62 -13.74
N LEU A 476 3.87 31.12 -13.48
CA LEU A 476 2.73 30.98 -14.38
C LEU A 476 2.85 31.96 -15.57
N PRO A 477 2.50 31.54 -16.80
CA PRO A 477 2.59 32.43 -17.95
C PRO A 477 1.65 33.63 -17.84
N ASN A 478 2.07 34.76 -18.41
CA ASN A 478 1.29 35.99 -18.46
C ASN A 478 -0.18 35.73 -18.88
N LYS A 479 -1.09 36.43 -18.19
CA LYS A 479 -2.55 36.35 -18.32
C LYS A 479 -3.23 35.03 -17.88
N PHE A 480 -2.52 34.07 -17.25
CA PHE A 480 -3.15 32.82 -16.79
C PHE A 480 -4.40 33.04 -15.93
N HIS A 481 -4.32 33.86 -14.88
CA HIS A 481 -5.46 34.10 -13.99
C HIS A 481 -6.58 34.96 -14.61
N THR A 482 -6.29 35.74 -15.66
CA THR A 482 -7.28 36.64 -16.29
C THR A 482 -7.94 36.05 -17.53
N GLN A 483 -7.29 35.10 -18.21
CA GLN A 483 -7.86 34.39 -19.37
C GLN A 483 -8.35 32.98 -19.00
N ILE A 484 -7.53 32.17 -18.31
CA ILE A 484 -7.89 30.78 -17.97
C ILE A 484 -8.62 30.71 -16.62
N GLY A 485 -8.20 31.53 -15.66
CA GLY A 485 -8.88 31.68 -14.36
C GLY A 485 -8.82 30.47 -13.42
N ALA A 486 -8.21 29.36 -13.84
CA ALA A 486 -8.16 28.11 -13.09
C ALA A 486 -7.43 28.26 -11.74
N ARG A 487 -8.07 27.80 -10.67
CA ARG A 487 -7.43 27.71 -9.34
C ARG A 487 -6.62 26.44 -9.15
N SER A 488 -7.14 25.29 -9.58
CA SER A 488 -6.43 24.02 -9.51
C SER A 488 -6.34 23.37 -10.88
N PHE A 489 -5.16 22.91 -11.25
CA PHE A 489 -4.87 22.27 -12.53
C PHE A 489 -3.76 21.22 -12.39
N VAL A 490 -3.70 20.28 -13.33
CA VAL A 490 -2.66 19.26 -13.42
C VAL A 490 -2.06 19.27 -14.82
N VAL A 491 -0.75 19.02 -14.92
CA VAL A 491 0.01 19.00 -16.17
C VAL A 491 0.91 17.77 -16.19
N ALA A 492 0.89 17.03 -17.30
CA ALA A 492 1.72 15.84 -17.49
C ALA A 492 2.45 15.84 -18.84
N PRO A 493 3.78 15.66 -18.89
CA PRO A 493 4.51 15.64 -20.15
C PRO A 493 4.31 14.33 -20.91
N LEU A 494 4.30 14.43 -22.23
CA LEU A 494 4.32 13.33 -23.17
C LEU A 494 5.71 13.26 -23.80
N ARG A 495 6.30 12.06 -23.79
CA ARG A 495 7.67 11.79 -24.26
C ARG A 495 7.71 10.47 -25.03
N SER A 496 8.61 10.39 -26.00
CA SER A 496 9.05 9.10 -26.56
C SER A 496 10.54 8.96 -26.26
N GLY A 497 10.89 7.97 -25.42
CA GLY A 497 12.19 7.92 -24.75
C GLY A 497 12.52 9.23 -24.04
N ALA A 498 13.72 9.75 -24.26
CA ALA A 498 14.17 11.04 -23.71
C ALA A 498 13.61 12.28 -24.45
N LYS A 499 12.90 12.11 -25.59
CA LYS A 499 12.47 13.24 -26.42
C LYS A 499 11.10 13.79 -25.96
N PRO A 500 11.00 15.08 -25.58
CA PRO A 500 9.71 15.71 -25.31
C PRO A 500 8.89 15.85 -26.60
N ILE A 501 7.62 15.49 -26.51
CA ILE A 501 6.63 15.58 -27.59
C ILE A 501 5.60 16.66 -27.28
N GLY A 502 5.21 16.81 -26.02
CA GLY A 502 4.09 17.66 -25.64
C GLY A 502 3.76 17.52 -24.15
N PHE A 503 2.58 17.98 -23.77
CA PHE A 503 2.00 17.74 -22.45
C PHE A 503 0.47 17.70 -22.55
N VAL A 504 -0.16 17.09 -21.56
CA VAL A 504 -1.60 17.20 -21.32
C VAL A 504 -1.81 18.11 -20.13
N TYR A 505 -2.75 19.04 -20.25
CA TYR A 505 -3.23 19.92 -19.20
C TYR A 505 -4.68 19.56 -18.86
N ALA A 506 -5.07 19.59 -17.59
CA ALA A 506 -6.48 19.53 -17.19
C ALA A 506 -6.76 20.40 -15.96
N ASP A 507 -7.94 21.01 -15.88
CA ASP A 507 -8.35 21.86 -14.76
C ASP A 507 -9.84 21.73 -14.37
N LYS A 508 -10.21 22.39 -13.27
CA LYS A 508 -11.60 22.46 -12.77
C LYS A 508 -12.35 23.72 -13.21
N ALA A 509 -12.02 24.25 -14.38
CA ALA A 509 -12.51 25.53 -14.92
C ALA A 509 -12.48 26.66 -13.88
N HIS A 510 -13.63 27.26 -13.57
CA HIS A 510 -13.77 28.34 -12.60
C HIS A 510 -14.10 27.85 -11.17
N SER A 511 -14.04 26.54 -10.90
CA SER A 511 -14.26 25.97 -9.58
C SER A 511 -13.29 26.54 -8.54
N ARG A 512 -13.78 26.68 -7.32
CA ARG A 512 -12.98 27.08 -6.15
C ARG A 512 -12.38 25.89 -5.40
N TYR A 513 -12.86 24.67 -5.68
CA TYR A 513 -12.37 23.44 -5.06
C TYR A 513 -11.10 22.94 -5.75
N PRO A 514 -10.14 22.36 -5.01
CA PRO A 514 -8.97 21.72 -5.60
C PRO A 514 -9.34 20.47 -6.39
N ILE A 515 -8.40 19.98 -7.20
CA ILE A 515 -8.43 18.63 -7.77
C ILE A 515 -8.36 17.62 -6.61
N SER A 516 -9.32 16.70 -6.54
CA SER A 516 -9.33 15.68 -5.50
C SER A 516 -8.27 14.60 -5.77
N SER A 517 -7.84 13.90 -4.72
CA SER A 517 -6.91 12.78 -4.84
C SER A 517 -7.41 11.66 -5.76
N ALA A 518 -8.74 11.51 -5.91
CA ALA A 518 -9.33 10.57 -6.86
C ALA A 518 -9.19 11.07 -8.31
N GLN A 519 -9.55 12.32 -8.58
CA GLN A 519 -9.40 12.94 -9.91
C GLN A 519 -7.94 12.93 -10.37
N HIS A 520 -7.01 13.27 -9.46
CA HIS A 520 -5.58 13.24 -9.76
C HIS A 520 -5.09 11.82 -10.12
N ARG A 521 -5.48 10.78 -9.36
CA ARG A 521 -5.13 9.39 -9.70
C ARG A 521 -5.70 8.96 -11.05
N ALA A 522 -6.96 9.26 -11.33
CA ALA A 522 -7.61 8.92 -12.59
C ALA A 522 -6.93 9.62 -13.79
N PHE A 523 -6.60 10.91 -13.66
CA PHE A 523 -5.80 11.65 -14.64
C PHE A 523 -4.46 10.94 -14.92
N ILE A 524 -3.67 10.65 -13.88
CA ILE A 524 -2.36 9.98 -14.03
C ILE A 524 -2.50 8.60 -14.69
N GLN A 525 -3.57 7.86 -14.42
CA GLN A 525 -3.82 6.56 -15.05
C GLN A 525 -4.11 6.66 -16.56
N PHE A 526 -4.93 7.62 -16.99
CA PHE A 526 -5.15 7.89 -18.42
C PHE A 526 -3.88 8.39 -19.11
N ILE A 527 -3.08 9.22 -18.43
CA ILE A 527 -1.77 9.66 -18.94
C ILE A 527 -0.79 8.49 -19.08
N ALA A 528 -0.78 7.52 -18.17
CA ALA A 528 0.05 6.33 -18.29
C ALA A 528 -0.28 5.52 -19.56
N GLN A 529 -1.58 5.35 -19.86
CA GLN A 529 -2.03 4.70 -21.09
C GLN A 529 -1.67 5.52 -22.35
N ALA A 530 -1.86 6.84 -22.32
CA ALA A 530 -1.44 7.73 -23.40
C ALA A 530 0.07 7.70 -23.65
N ARG A 531 0.89 7.56 -22.60
CA ARG A 531 2.36 7.39 -22.68
C ARG A 531 2.75 6.03 -23.27
N LEU A 532 2.06 4.96 -22.90
CA LEU A 532 2.30 3.62 -23.45
C LEU A 532 2.09 3.59 -24.96
N ALA A 533 1.05 4.26 -25.46
CA ALA A 533 0.76 4.37 -26.89
C ALA A 533 1.92 4.96 -27.72
N PHE A 534 2.72 5.88 -27.16
CA PHE A 534 3.93 6.42 -27.84
C PHE A 534 5.09 5.42 -27.94
N GLN A 535 4.99 4.25 -27.31
CA GLN A 535 5.99 3.18 -27.33
C GLN A 535 5.55 1.99 -28.21
N THR A 536 4.24 1.75 -28.32
CA THR A 536 3.67 0.59 -29.03
C THR A 536 2.99 0.92 -30.36
N CYS A 537 2.32 2.07 -30.49
CA CYS A 537 1.72 2.48 -31.77
C CYS A 537 2.80 3.00 -32.74
N ARG A 538 2.72 2.58 -34.00
CA ARG A 538 3.61 3.05 -35.09
C ARG A 538 3.06 4.29 -35.81
#